data_AF-A0A7X7UVH7-F1
#
_entry.id   AF-A0A7X7UVH7-F1
#
_cell.length_a   1.000
_cell.length_b   1.000
_cell.length_c   1.000
_cell.angle_alpha   90.00
_cell.angle_beta   90.00
_cell.angle_gamma   90.00
#
_symmetry.space_group_name_H-M   'P 1'
#
loop_
_entity.id
_entity.type
_entity.pdbx_description
1 polymer ?
#
loop_
_entity_poly.entity_id
_entity_poly.type
_entity_poly.pdbx_seq_one_letter_code
_entity_poly.pdbx_strand_id
1 'polypeptide(L)'
;MLISVGLLFHFNCYLSEPQIIEGEIVVKTGYASLVFHLAVTLLFIIGLFLIRRWLIANVFLIINYFKRKLYNFVKQALPHSLKKVAFFSKPKLWITGFGVFIVLILIALFQTYTLWDYQGEVADENALVYFAVGFFGGDFDPHWYGYGALGMYLLYGIYYLFSILMLFLGKFGSLDEYAMQLFYNGYFIQVGRYVFAIVGLIALYIFIKILREAKIAKPYWILFALVSILSIDAILFANKIRPEQLILLFASLMILSAIKSNDRKYLYLMAFAVSGAIASKITAMPFVLVLAGYALYRLYTKEAKWYDIAGVVAFLVISLYILQPQSNWFVKVINMIRIGIEGRGGGQAEDGFYWSRDYHYTITERLSALYTIFVKYCGKPTLITLPLLVFTRKYLKIVFPSILVLILLVVPYLGSPEIMYYWFLPAFPLIRFLSIIAIVGLFEWIEKFISSKNLAYGKIASYILKSALYLAVILFVLRPLFMNYLGQYQWKRTNKEMAEEWIMKNLAEKHVVLIDDNYQHMLPKIYDKSKMVNSKQMSRVFLYERENNQYLNYLFERYIQDYYYEMHGIGDVRGIEIAWMRSIINNEYMNSF
;
A
#
# COMPACT_ATOMS: atom_id res chain seq x y z
N MET A 1 8.80 18.88 -3.79
CA MET A 1 8.70 17.84 -4.83
C MET A 1 9.93 17.86 -5.73
N LEU A 2 10.17 18.86 -6.59
CA LEU A 2 11.41 18.96 -7.38
C LEU A 2 12.69 18.99 -6.52
N ILE A 3 12.64 19.57 -5.32
CA ILE A 3 13.77 19.51 -4.37
C ILE A 3 13.88 18.13 -3.69
N SER A 4 12.78 17.48 -3.32
CA SER A 4 12.83 16.14 -2.69
C SER A 4 13.21 15.06 -3.70
N VAL A 5 12.71 15.15 -4.93
CA VAL A 5 13.07 14.35 -6.11
C VAL A 5 14.49 14.71 -6.53
N GLY A 6 14.85 16.00 -6.55
CA GLY A 6 16.21 16.47 -6.81
C GLY A 6 17.21 16.01 -5.75
N LEU A 7 16.83 15.92 -4.48
CA LEU A 7 17.64 15.35 -3.40
C LEU A 7 17.69 13.82 -3.54
N LEU A 8 16.59 13.16 -3.93
CA LEU A 8 16.59 11.72 -4.26
C LEU A 8 17.50 11.42 -5.47
N PHE A 9 17.61 12.33 -6.44
CA PHE A 9 18.51 12.23 -7.59
C PHE A 9 19.94 12.65 -7.28
N HIS A 10 20.14 13.65 -6.42
CA HIS A 10 21.46 14.13 -6.02
C HIS A 10 22.12 13.20 -5.00
N PHE A 11 21.33 12.44 -4.23
CA PHE A 11 21.82 11.51 -3.22
C PHE A 11 21.68 10.03 -3.59
N ASN A 12 21.42 9.70 -4.86
CA ASN A 12 21.37 8.30 -5.29
C ASN A 12 22.06 7.99 -6.63
N CYS A 13 23.25 8.56 -6.88
CA CYS A 13 24.22 8.12 -7.90
C CYS A 13 25.55 8.86 -7.58
N TYR A 14 26.48 8.35 -6.79
CA TYR A 14 27.03 7.01 -6.77
C TYR A 14 26.39 6.16 -5.68
N LEU A 15 25.58 5.16 -6.08
CA LEU A 15 25.75 3.86 -5.43
C LEU A 15 27.24 3.59 -5.58
N SER A 16 27.97 3.52 -4.47
CA SER A 16 29.36 3.12 -4.51
C SER A 16 29.42 1.86 -5.37
N GLU A 17 30.05 1.95 -6.54
CA GLU A 17 30.50 0.75 -7.22
C GLU A 17 31.24 -0.05 -6.14
N PRO A 18 30.95 -1.35 -5.98
CA PRO A 18 31.81 -2.19 -5.17
C PRO A 18 33.24 -2.02 -5.69
N GLN A 19 34.05 -1.23 -4.98
CA GLN A 19 35.44 -1.06 -5.34
C GLN A 19 36.17 -2.28 -4.81
N ILE A 20 36.75 -3.03 -5.73
CA ILE A 20 37.68 -4.10 -5.41
C ILE A 20 38.98 -3.41 -5.03
N ILE A 21 39.30 -3.40 -3.73
CA ILE A 21 40.59 -2.93 -3.21
C ILE A 21 41.30 -4.18 -2.71
N GLU A 22 42.45 -4.52 -3.31
CA GLU A 22 43.28 -5.67 -2.92
C GLU A 22 42.55 -7.05 -2.98
N GLY A 23 41.57 -7.19 -3.87
CA GLY A 23 40.79 -8.43 -4.00
C GLY A 23 39.64 -8.57 -3.00
N GLU A 24 39.41 -7.57 -2.15
CA GLU A 24 38.27 -7.47 -1.26
C GLU A 24 37.32 -6.34 -1.69
N ILE A 25 36.02 -6.62 -1.68
CA ILE A 25 35.00 -5.59 -1.92
C ILE A 25 34.79 -4.81 -0.62
N VAL A 26 35.31 -3.58 -0.56
CA VAL A 26 35.17 -2.73 0.63
C VAL A 26 33.93 -1.84 0.48
N VAL A 27 32.84 -2.20 1.16
CA VAL A 27 31.64 -1.37 1.27
C VAL A 27 31.72 -0.50 2.52
N LYS A 28 32.12 0.78 2.38
CA LYS A 28 32.09 1.73 3.50
C LYS A 28 30.65 2.20 3.76
N THR A 29 30.07 1.77 4.88
CA THR A 29 28.74 2.22 5.32
C THR A 29 28.83 3.56 6.06
N GLY A 30 28.17 4.59 5.53
CA GLY A 30 27.98 5.86 6.22
C GLY A 30 26.61 5.95 6.88
N TYR A 31 26.46 5.54 8.14
CA TYR A 31 25.26 5.84 8.95
C TYR A 31 24.99 7.36 9.05
N ALA A 32 26.03 8.18 8.81
CA ALA A 32 25.95 9.61 8.70
C ALA A 32 24.91 10.07 7.66
N SER A 33 24.78 9.39 6.52
CA SER A 33 23.84 9.79 5.45
C SER A 33 22.39 9.64 5.90
N LEU A 34 22.04 8.53 6.56
CA LEU A 34 20.70 8.26 7.09
C LEU A 34 20.36 9.18 8.26
N VAL A 35 21.28 9.36 9.22
CA VAL A 35 21.09 10.26 10.38
C VAL A 35 21.02 11.71 9.94
N PHE A 36 21.87 12.13 8.99
CA PHE A 36 21.83 13.47 8.39
C PHE A 36 20.54 13.66 7.59
N HIS A 37 20.06 12.68 6.83
CA HIS A 37 18.78 12.80 6.13
C HIS A 37 17.58 12.82 7.06
N LEU A 38 17.56 12.00 8.12
CA LEU A 38 16.51 12.06 9.15
C LEU A 38 16.52 13.43 9.83
N ALA A 39 17.69 13.94 10.19
CA ALA A 39 17.86 15.26 10.80
C ALA A 39 17.48 16.39 9.84
N VAL A 40 17.90 16.35 8.57
CA VAL A 40 17.58 17.35 7.55
C VAL A 40 16.10 17.27 7.16
N THR A 41 15.52 16.08 7.06
CA THR A 41 14.08 15.91 6.80
C THR A 41 13.26 16.46 7.96
N LEU A 42 13.66 16.17 9.20
CA LEU A 42 13.02 16.73 10.39
C LEU A 42 13.18 18.25 10.46
N LEU A 43 14.38 18.78 10.22
CA LEU A 43 14.66 20.21 10.15
C LEU A 43 13.91 20.89 9.00
N PHE A 44 13.71 20.20 7.87
CA PHE A 44 12.93 20.70 6.73
C PHE A 44 11.42 20.68 7.04
N ILE A 45 10.91 19.65 7.73
CA ILE A 45 9.53 19.61 8.23
C ILE A 45 9.30 20.78 9.21
N ILE A 46 10.21 20.95 10.17
CA ILE A 46 10.16 22.04 11.15
C ILE A 46 10.27 23.39 10.43
N GLY A 47 11.21 23.54 9.50
CA GLY A 47 11.42 24.72 8.68
C GLY A 47 10.18 25.06 7.84
N LEU A 48 9.58 24.09 7.15
CA LEU A 48 8.32 24.28 6.43
C LEU A 48 7.19 24.69 7.37
N PHE A 49 7.16 24.18 8.60
CA PHE A 49 6.15 24.54 9.59
C PHE A 49 6.35 25.95 10.14
N LEU A 50 7.59 26.38 10.36
CA LEU A 50 7.97 27.72 10.82
C LEU A 50 7.78 28.77 9.71
N ILE A 51 8.23 28.44 8.50
CA ILE A 51 8.15 29.32 7.32
C ILE A 51 6.76 29.25 6.67
N ARG A 52 5.88 28.33 7.09
CA ARG A 52 4.50 28.19 6.61
C ARG A 52 3.77 29.52 6.47
N ARG A 53 3.89 30.42 7.46
CA ARG A 53 3.23 31.73 7.40
C ARG A 53 3.78 32.60 6.26
N TRP A 54 5.09 32.61 6.07
CA TRP A 54 5.77 33.33 5.00
C TRP A 54 5.53 32.71 3.62
N LEU A 55 5.60 31.37 3.50
CA LEU A 55 5.24 30.63 2.29
C LEU A 55 3.78 30.87 1.92
N ILE A 56 2.86 30.83 2.90
CA ILE A 56 1.46 31.17 2.67
C ILE A 56 1.34 32.59 2.13
N ALA A 57 2.03 33.56 2.71
CA ALA A 57 1.96 34.97 2.29
C ALA A 57 2.50 35.18 0.86
N ASN A 58 3.66 34.62 0.53
CA ASN A 58 4.29 34.77 -0.78
C ASN A 58 3.58 33.96 -1.87
N VAL A 59 3.15 32.74 -1.57
CA VAL A 59 2.29 31.97 -2.50
C VAL A 59 0.95 32.68 -2.66
N PHE A 60 0.40 33.33 -1.64
CA PHE A 60 -0.78 34.19 -1.81
C PHE A 60 -0.52 35.35 -2.76
N LEU A 61 0.65 36.00 -2.69
CA LEU A 61 1.04 37.09 -3.58
C LEU A 61 1.17 36.60 -5.04
N ILE A 62 1.88 35.49 -5.26
CA ILE A 62 2.05 34.89 -6.59
C ILE A 62 0.71 34.39 -7.14
N ILE A 63 -0.09 33.69 -6.33
CA ILE A 63 -1.42 33.24 -6.74
C ILE A 63 -2.32 34.43 -6.98
N ASN A 64 -2.29 35.51 -6.19
CA ASN A 64 -3.11 36.69 -6.45
C ASN A 64 -2.70 37.41 -7.73
N TYR A 65 -1.40 37.45 -8.05
CA TYR A 65 -0.88 37.97 -9.31
C TYR A 65 -1.37 37.13 -10.50
N PHE A 66 -1.17 35.81 -10.47
CA PHE A 66 -1.67 34.90 -11.51
C PHE A 66 -3.20 34.86 -11.57
N LYS A 67 -3.88 34.94 -10.43
CA LYS A 67 -5.34 34.97 -10.34
C LYS A 67 -5.88 36.26 -10.94
N ARG A 68 -5.23 37.42 -10.79
CA ARG A 68 -5.62 38.63 -11.53
C ARG A 68 -5.50 38.43 -13.04
N LYS A 69 -4.38 37.87 -13.51
CA LYS A 69 -4.13 37.64 -14.94
C LYS A 69 -5.06 36.58 -15.54
N LEU A 70 -5.22 35.45 -14.85
CA LEU A 70 -6.08 34.33 -15.22
C LEU A 70 -7.56 34.65 -15.06
N TYR A 71 -7.97 35.41 -14.03
CA TYR A 71 -9.35 35.87 -13.89
C TYR A 71 -9.73 36.81 -15.02
N ASN A 72 -8.85 37.72 -15.44
CA ASN A 72 -9.09 38.58 -16.58
C ASN A 72 -9.21 37.77 -17.88
N PHE A 73 -8.35 36.76 -18.08
CA PHE A 73 -8.41 35.84 -19.22
C PHE A 73 -9.70 34.98 -19.23
N VAL A 74 -10.01 34.32 -18.10
CA VAL A 74 -11.20 33.45 -17.94
C VAL A 74 -12.51 34.24 -18.01
N LYS A 75 -12.53 35.48 -17.49
CA LYS A 75 -13.72 36.36 -17.57
C LYS A 75 -14.05 36.73 -19.01
N GLN A 76 -13.03 36.84 -19.88
CA GLN A 76 -13.18 37.15 -21.30
C GLN A 76 -13.42 35.90 -22.17
N ALA A 77 -12.83 34.75 -21.83
CA ALA A 77 -12.80 33.58 -22.72
C ALA A 77 -13.78 32.44 -22.36
N LEU A 78 -14.27 32.33 -21.13
CA LEU A 78 -15.01 31.13 -20.69
C LEU A 78 -16.53 31.29 -20.53
N PRO A 79 -17.33 30.34 -21.06
CA PRO A 79 -18.79 30.28 -20.88
C PRO A 79 -19.23 30.31 -19.42
N HIS A 80 -20.42 30.84 -19.16
CA HIS A 80 -20.95 31.08 -17.81
C HIS A 80 -21.06 29.80 -16.95
N SER A 81 -21.16 28.62 -17.58
CA SER A 81 -21.19 27.30 -16.94
C SER A 81 -19.85 26.88 -16.34
N LEU A 82 -18.73 27.24 -16.97
CA LEU A 82 -17.37 26.88 -16.52
C LEU A 82 -16.83 27.86 -15.45
N LYS A 83 -17.46 29.02 -15.26
CA LYS A 83 -17.17 29.94 -14.14
C LYS A 83 -17.41 29.28 -12.76
N LYS A 84 -18.25 28.25 -12.68
CA LYS A 84 -18.42 27.42 -11.46
C LYS A 84 -17.27 26.44 -11.23
N VAL A 85 -16.50 26.06 -12.25
CA VAL A 85 -15.31 25.20 -12.11
C VAL A 85 -14.10 26.00 -11.58
N ALA A 86 -14.12 27.34 -11.74
CA ALA A 86 -13.15 28.23 -11.10
C ALA A 86 -13.25 28.26 -9.55
N PHE A 87 -14.07 27.40 -8.93
CA PHE A 87 -14.13 27.16 -7.49
C PHE A 87 -12.82 26.60 -6.89
N PHE A 88 -11.87 26.17 -7.72
CA PHE A 88 -10.47 25.92 -7.33
C PHE A 88 -9.70 27.19 -6.90
N SER A 89 -10.32 28.35 -6.81
CA SER A 89 -9.64 29.63 -6.61
C SER A 89 -9.44 30.08 -5.15
N LYS A 90 -9.63 29.20 -4.15
CA LYS A 90 -9.26 29.51 -2.74
C LYS A 90 -7.81 29.10 -2.49
N PRO A 91 -6.84 30.02 -2.50
CA PRO A 91 -5.41 29.71 -2.42
C PRO A 91 -5.07 28.98 -1.11
N LYS A 92 -5.80 29.31 -0.03
CA LYS A 92 -5.67 28.66 1.28
C LYS A 92 -5.91 27.15 1.21
N LEU A 93 -6.85 26.68 0.38
CA LEU A 93 -7.13 25.25 0.21
C LEU A 93 -5.96 24.55 -0.48
N TRP A 94 -5.42 25.15 -1.54
CA TRP A 94 -4.24 24.65 -2.24
C TRP A 94 -3.02 24.59 -1.33
N ILE A 95 -2.71 25.67 -0.62
CA ILE A 95 -1.53 25.70 0.24
C ILE A 95 -1.67 24.68 1.38
N THR A 96 -2.87 24.53 1.95
CA THR A 96 -3.10 23.53 3.01
C THR A 96 -3.03 22.11 2.44
N GLY A 97 -3.66 21.85 1.29
CA GLY A 97 -3.63 20.54 0.63
C GLY A 97 -2.23 20.14 0.19
N PHE A 98 -1.49 21.05 -0.43
CA PHE A 98 -0.10 20.87 -0.83
C PHE A 98 0.82 20.68 0.37
N GLY A 99 0.63 21.45 1.45
CA GLY A 99 1.37 21.27 2.70
C GLY A 99 1.12 19.89 3.33
N VAL A 100 -0.14 19.43 3.37
CA VAL A 100 -0.47 18.07 3.82
C VAL A 100 0.20 17.05 2.92
N PHE A 101 0.12 17.20 1.60
CA PHE A 101 0.72 16.28 0.65
C PHE A 101 2.25 16.16 0.83
N ILE A 102 2.95 17.29 1.02
CA ILE A 102 4.39 17.27 1.35
C ILE A 102 4.64 16.51 2.66
N VAL A 103 3.83 16.75 3.69
CA VAL A 103 4.00 16.03 4.97
C VAL A 103 3.81 14.52 4.77
N LEU A 104 2.83 14.08 3.98
CA LEU A 104 2.64 12.66 3.68
C LEU A 104 3.84 12.07 2.90
N ILE A 105 4.36 12.80 1.90
CA ILE A 105 5.58 12.42 1.16
C ILE A 105 6.76 12.20 2.11
N LEU A 106 6.97 13.12 3.05
CA LEU A 106 8.10 13.05 3.99
C LEU A 106 7.93 11.92 5.00
N ILE A 107 6.71 11.67 5.48
CA ILE A 107 6.42 10.52 6.36
C ILE A 107 6.60 9.21 5.58
N ALA A 108 6.18 9.13 4.32
CA ALA A 108 6.39 7.94 3.50
C ALA A 108 7.88 7.66 3.30
N LEU A 109 8.71 8.71 3.11
CA LEU A 109 10.17 8.58 2.98
C LEU A 109 10.78 8.06 4.27
N PHE A 110 10.28 8.55 5.41
CA PHE A 110 10.66 8.05 6.73
C PHE A 110 10.30 6.56 6.87
N GLN A 111 9.06 6.16 6.56
CA GLN A 111 8.63 4.77 6.74
C GLN A 111 9.28 3.79 5.75
N THR A 112 9.61 4.23 4.54
CA THR A 112 10.09 3.36 3.45
C THR A 112 11.62 3.28 3.44
N TYR A 113 12.20 2.62 4.45
CA TYR A 113 13.65 2.47 4.56
C TYR A 113 14.30 1.73 3.38
N THR A 114 13.54 0.86 2.69
CA THR A 114 14.03 0.07 1.55
C THR A 114 14.30 0.89 0.28
N LEU A 115 13.93 2.18 0.28
CA LEU A 115 14.44 3.14 -0.70
C LEU A 115 15.95 3.35 -0.57
N TRP A 116 16.49 3.17 0.63
CA TRP A 116 17.89 3.43 0.98
C TRP A 116 18.69 2.14 1.12
N ASP A 117 18.05 1.07 1.60
CA ASP A 117 18.64 -0.25 1.77
C ASP A 117 17.77 -1.31 1.10
N TYR A 118 18.01 -1.54 -0.19
CA TYR A 118 17.18 -2.47 -0.98
C TYR A 118 17.53 -3.92 -0.67
N GLN A 119 16.66 -4.57 0.10
CA GLN A 119 16.85 -5.95 0.54
C GLN A 119 16.28 -7.00 -0.43
N GLY A 120 16.05 -6.62 -1.70
CA GLY A 120 15.41 -7.49 -2.69
C GLY A 120 13.88 -7.41 -2.70
N GLU A 121 13.29 -8.18 -3.61
CA GLU A 121 11.85 -8.29 -3.79
C GLU A 121 11.23 -9.21 -2.74
N VAL A 122 10.10 -8.78 -2.19
CA VAL A 122 9.28 -9.63 -1.32
C VAL A 122 8.26 -10.37 -2.19
N ALA A 123 7.80 -11.53 -1.72
CA ALA A 123 6.72 -12.27 -2.36
C ALA A 123 5.55 -11.35 -2.74
N ASP A 124 4.98 -11.59 -3.92
CA ASP A 124 3.84 -10.89 -4.54
C ASP A 124 4.06 -9.45 -5.03
N GLU A 125 5.19 -8.80 -4.72
CA GLU A 125 5.45 -7.43 -5.22
C GLU A 125 5.63 -7.41 -6.74
N ASN A 126 6.31 -8.43 -7.26
CA ASN A 126 6.53 -8.63 -8.68
C ASN A 126 5.21 -8.74 -9.45
N ALA A 127 4.18 -9.36 -8.86
CA ALA A 127 2.87 -9.48 -9.48
C ALA A 127 2.24 -8.12 -9.75
N LEU A 128 2.44 -7.10 -8.90
CA LEU A 128 1.89 -5.78 -9.17
C LEU A 128 2.79 -4.93 -10.09
N VAL A 129 4.11 -5.01 -9.87
CA VAL A 129 5.07 -4.15 -10.56
C VAL A 129 5.29 -4.58 -12.01
N TYR A 130 5.39 -5.88 -12.26
CA TYR A 130 5.81 -6.35 -13.58
C TYR A 130 4.69 -6.19 -14.61
N PHE A 131 3.42 -6.41 -14.22
CA PHE A 131 2.28 -6.02 -15.06
C PHE A 131 2.22 -4.52 -15.31
N ALA A 132 2.46 -3.71 -14.27
CA ALA A 132 2.48 -2.26 -14.42
C ALA A 132 3.55 -1.77 -15.43
N VAL A 133 4.70 -2.43 -15.52
CA VAL A 133 5.72 -2.13 -16.54
C VAL A 133 5.31 -2.70 -17.91
N GLY A 134 4.71 -3.89 -17.94
CA GLY A 134 4.19 -4.50 -19.18
C GLY A 134 3.16 -3.63 -19.91
N PHE A 135 2.39 -2.83 -19.16
CA PHE A 135 1.41 -1.89 -19.71
C PHE A 135 2.01 -0.77 -20.57
N PHE A 136 3.34 -0.55 -20.53
CA PHE A 136 3.99 0.35 -21.49
C PHE A 136 3.86 -0.10 -22.94
N GLY A 137 3.65 -1.40 -23.18
CA GLY A 137 3.37 -1.95 -24.51
C GLY A 137 1.98 -1.67 -25.05
N GLY A 138 1.10 -1.02 -24.27
CA GLY A 138 -0.29 -0.74 -24.65
C GLY A 138 -1.29 -1.88 -24.37
N ASP A 139 -0.80 -3.05 -23.96
CA ASP A 139 -1.63 -4.12 -23.43
C ASP A 139 -1.95 -3.85 -21.96
N PHE A 140 -3.18 -3.44 -21.66
CA PHE A 140 -3.65 -3.12 -20.31
C PHE A 140 -4.26 -4.33 -19.58
N ASP A 141 -4.22 -5.51 -20.20
CA ASP A 141 -4.67 -6.75 -19.56
C ASP A 141 -3.57 -7.28 -18.65
N PRO A 142 -3.82 -7.47 -17.35
CA PRO A 142 -2.88 -8.18 -16.53
C PRO A 142 -2.80 -9.66 -16.92
N HIS A 143 -3.73 -10.24 -17.68
CA HIS A 143 -3.86 -11.68 -17.99
C HIS A 143 -4.10 -12.57 -16.76
N TRP A 144 -3.42 -12.30 -15.65
CA TRP A 144 -3.62 -12.92 -14.35
C TRP A 144 -4.34 -11.99 -13.38
N TYR A 145 -5.46 -12.47 -12.84
CA TYR A 145 -6.38 -11.69 -12.01
C TYR A 145 -6.41 -12.09 -10.53
N GLY A 146 -5.35 -12.73 -10.03
CA GLY A 146 -5.24 -13.09 -8.61
C GLY A 146 -5.23 -11.86 -7.68
N TYR A 147 -4.72 -10.72 -8.17
CA TYR A 147 -4.94 -9.40 -7.58
C TYR A 147 -5.86 -8.54 -8.45
N GLY A 148 -6.48 -7.54 -7.83
CA GLY A 148 -7.22 -6.53 -8.59
C GLY A 148 -6.27 -5.64 -9.38
N ALA A 149 -6.66 -5.25 -10.61
CA ALA A 149 -5.79 -4.51 -11.52
C ALA A 149 -5.55 -3.06 -11.10
N LEU A 150 -6.35 -2.50 -10.18
CA LEU A 150 -6.25 -1.09 -9.78
C LEU A 150 -4.87 -0.71 -9.24
N GLY A 151 -4.24 -1.61 -8.48
CA GLY A 151 -2.87 -1.39 -8.00
C GLY A 151 -1.85 -1.32 -9.13
N MET A 152 -2.02 -2.15 -10.16
CA MET A 152 -1.15 -2.20 -11.34
C MET A 152 -1.31 -0.94 -12.18
N TYR A 153 -2.55 -0.52 -12.46
CA TYR A 153 -2.84 0.73 -13.18
C TYR A 153 -2.32 1.97 -12.45
N LEU A 154 -2.44 2.01 -11.11
CA LEU A 154 -1.86 3.07 -10.31
C LEU A 154 -0.34 3.15 -10.49
N LEU A 155 0.35 2.00 -10.39
CA LEU A 155 1.80 1.95 -10.57
C LEU A 155 2.21 2.33 -11.99
N TYR A 156 1.54 1.82 -13.02
CA TYR A 156 1.77 2.18 -14.41
C TYR A 156 1.68 3.70 -14.61
N GLY A 157 0.61 4.33 -14.11
CA GLY A 157 0.45 5.78 -14.23
C GLY A 157 1.61 6.56 -13.58
N ILE A 158 2.10 6.11 -12.42
CA ILE A 158 3.25 6.72 -11.75
C ILE A 158 4.55 6.48 -12.52
N TYR A 159 4.80 5.25 -12.98
CA TYR A 159 6.00 4.90 -13.74
C TYR A 159 6.03 5.63 -15.08
N TYR A 160 4.90 5.79 -15.76
CA TYR A 160 4.80 6.57 -17.00
C TYR A 160 5.09 8.06 -16.77
N LEU A 161 4.58 8.64 -15.68
CA LEU A 161 4.92 10.02 -15.32
C LEU A 161 6.41 10.19 -15.01
N PHE A 162 7.02 9.19 -14.36
CA PHE A 162 8.46 9.21 -14.12
C PHE A 162 9.27 8.99 -15.39
N SER A 163 8.83 8.15 -16.33
CA SER A 163 9.53 7.95 -17.59
C SER A 163 9.62 9.27 -18.37
N ILE A 164 8.51 10.03 -18.47
CA ILE A 164 8.51 11.37 -19.09
C ILE A 164 9.55 12.28 -18.44
N LEU A 165 9.62 12.29 -17.11
CA LEU A 165 10.60 13.10 -16.38
C LEU A 165 12.03 12.65 -16.65
N MET A 166 12.31 11.34 -16.67
CA MET A 166 13.66 10.84 -16.90
C MET A 166 14.12 11.06 -18.33
N LEU A 167 13.23 10.89 -19.31
CA LEU A 167 13.49 11.19 -20.72
C LEU A 167 13.77 12.69 -20.91
N PHE A 168 12.99 13.56 -20.27
CA PHE A 168 13.21 15.01 -20.31
C PHE A 168 14.56 15.41 -19.70
N LEU A 169 15.01 14.70 -18.66
CA LEU A 169 16.31 14.93 -18.03
C LEU A 169 17.48 14.27 -18.79
N GLY A 170 17.21 13.61 -19.93
CA GLY A 170 18.22 12.92 -20.73
C GLY A 170 18.86 11.73 -20.01
N LYS A 171 18.18 11.15 -19.00
CA LYS A 171 18.69 9.99 -18.25
C LYS A 171 18.51 8.67 -18.98
N PHE A 172 17.54 8.60 -19.89
CA PHE A 172 17.32 7.48 -20.80
C PHE A 172 17.06 8.05 -22.20
N GLY A 173 17.47 7.33 -23.24
CA GLY A 173 17.21 7.68 -24.64
C GLY A 173 15.83 7.26 -25.13
N SER A 174 15.18 6.30 -24.47
CA SER A 174 13.87 5.78 -24.87
C SER A 174 13.04 5.21 -23.71
N LEU A 175 11.73 5.03 -23.94
CA LEU A 175 10.85 4.37 -22.98
C LEU A 175 11.28 2.92 -22.73
N ASP A 176 11.73 2.22 -23.78
CA ASP A 176 12.26 0.85 -23.68
C ASP A 176 13.44 0.80 -22.71
N GLU A 177 14.40 1.72 -22.84
CA GLU A 177 15.58 1.80 -21.97
C GLU A 177 15.21 2.07 -20.49
N TYR A 178 14.22 2.93 -20.25
CA TYR A 178 13.66 3.13 -18.92
C TYR A 178 12.97 1.86 -18.40
N ALA A 179 12.18 1.19 -19.22
CA ALA A 179 11.43 0.00 -18.84
C ALA A 179 12.36 -1.20 -18.58
N MET A 180 13.47 -1.31 -19.31
CA MET A 180 14.47 -2.35 -19.10
C MET A 180 15.07 -2.29 -17.69
N GLN A 181 15.02 -1.15 -16.97
CA GLN A 181 15.44 -1.04 -15.56
C GLN A 181 14.82 -2.11 -14.65
N LEU A 182 13.66 -2.67 -15.04
CA LEU A 182 13.03 -3.83 -14.44
C LEU A 182 13.99 -5.02 -14.23
N PHE A 183 14.91 -5.22 -15.17
CA PHE A 183 15.83 -6.35 -15.17
C PHE A 183 17.14 -6.05 -14.42
N TYR A 184 17.53 -4.79 -14.28
CA TYR A 184 18.81 -4.39 -13.67
C TYR A 184 18.71 -4.23 -12.15
N ASN A 185 17.76 -3.42 -11.70
CA ASN A 185 17.75 -2.91 -10.34
C ASN A 185 16.34 -2.91 -9.78
N GLY A 186 16.22 -2.97 -8.46
CA GLY A 186 14.94 -2.96 -7.75
C GLY A 186 14.16 -1.64 -7.86
N TYR A 187 14.48 -0.77 -8.81
CA TYR A 187 13.98 0.59 -8.91
C TYR A 187 12.45 0.65 -8.93
N PHE A 188 11.80 -0.10 -9.81
CA PHE A 188 10.34 -0.08 -9.88
C PHE A 188 9.69 -0.58 -8.59
N ILE A 189 10.28 -1.57 -7.94
CA ILE A 189 9.80 -2.11 -6.65
C ILE A 189 9.94 -1.04 -5.55
N GLN A 190 11.07 -0.35 -5.48
CA GLN A 190 11.30 0.75 -4.54
C GLN A 190 10.28 1.88 -4.72
N VAL A 191 10.07 2.31 -5.96
CA VAL A 191 9.05 3.33 -6.28
C VAL A 191 7.65 2.82 -5.89
N GLY A 192 7.34 1.56 -6.19
CA GLY A 192 6.05 0.98 -5.85
C GLY A 192 5.79 0.93 -4.34
N ARG A 193 6.78 0.55 -3.54
CA ARG A 193 6.70 0.57 -2.07
C ARG A 193 6.39 1.96 -1.56
N TYR A 194 7.10 2.96 -2.10
CA TYR A 194 6.89 4.36 -1.75
C TYR A 194 5.48 4.87 -2.10
N VAL A 195 4.97 4.53 -3.29
CA VAL A 195 3.60 4.87 -3.72
C VAL A 195 2.58 4.25 -2.77
N PHE A 196 2.72 2.97 -2.42
CA PHE A 196 1.80 2.27 -1.55
C PHE A 196 1.87 2.77 -0.09
N ALA A 197 3.04 3.21 0.38
CA ALA A 197 3.18 3.90 1.66
C ALA A 197 2.38 5.22 1.68
N ILE A 198 2.46 6.02 0.60
CA ILE A 198 1.66 7.25 0.47
C ILE A 198 0.16 6.93 0.49
N VAL A 199 -0.29 5.88 -0.22
CA VAL A 199 -1.69 5.43 -0.21
C VAL A 199 -2.16 5.13 1.21
N GLY A 200 -1.38 4.37 1.98
CA GLY A 200 -1.68 4.08 3.39
C GLY A 200 -1.78 5.35 4.25
N LEU A 201 -0.87 6.31 4.05
CA LEU A 201 -0.89 7.60 4.77
C LEU A 201 -2.09 8.49 4.38
N ILE A 202 -2.55 8.45 3.12
CA ILE A 202 -3.79 9.12 2.71
C ILE A 202 -4.99 8.52 3.45
N ALA A 203 -5.03 7.20 3.64
CA ALA A 203 -6.07 6.55 4.42
C ALA A 203 -6.06 7.02 5.89
N LEU A 204 -4.89 7.10 6.52
CA LEU A 204 -4.75 7.66 7.87
C LEU A 204 -5.21 9.12 7.95
N TYR A 205 -4.91 9.92 6.93
CA TYR A 205 -5.41 11.30 6.84
C TYR A 205 -6.94 11.36 6.80
N ILE A 206 -7.60 10.42 6.09
CA ILE A 206 -9.06 10.32 6.07
C ILE A 206 -9.60 9.94 7.46
N PHE A 207 -8.96 9.03 8.19
CA PHE A 207 -9.34 8.75 9.59
C PHE A 207 -9.20 9.99 10.48
N ILE A 208 -8.12 10.76 10.36
CA ILE A 208 -7.95 12.04 11.09
C ILE A 208 -9.09 13.00 10.73
N LYS A 209 -9.48 13.07 9.46
CA LYS A 209 -10.62 13.88 9.02
C LYS A 209 -11.92 13.40 9.67
N ILE A 210 -12.14 12.09 9.76
CA ILE A 210 -13.30 11.52 10.46
C ILE A 210 -13.31 11.93 11.94
N LEU A 211 -12.18 11.81 12.65
CA LEU A 211 -12.07 12.25 14.06
C LEU A 211 -12.39 13.74 14.21
N ARG A 212 -11.95 14.58 13.26
CA ARG A 212 -12.25 16.02 13.28
C ARG A 212 -13.74 16.31 13.06
N GLU A 213 -14.39 15.61 12.13
CA GLU A 213 -15.83 15.73 11.87
C GLU A 213 -16.65 15.25 13.09
N ALA A 214 -16.13 14.28 13.84
CA ALA A 214 -16.66 13.84 15.13
C ALA A 214 -16.54 14.88 16.25
N LYS A 215 -15.87 16.02 16.00
CA LYS A 215 -15.47 17.02 17.00
C LYS A 215 -14.59 16.45 18.12
N ILE A 216 -13.84 15.39 17.83
CA ILE A 216 -12.84 14.85 18.76
C ILE A 216 -11.68 15.85 18.87
N ALA A 217 -11.24 16.11 20.10
CA ALA A 217 -10.25 17.14 20.38
C ALA A 217 -8.92 16.87 19.66
N LYS A 218 -8.24 17.96 19.29
CA LYS A 218 -7.00 17.94 18.50
C LYS A 218 -5.95 16.92 18.95
N PRO A 219 -5.64 16.83 20.24
CA PRO A 219 -4.57 15.96 20.66
C PRO A 219 -4.84 14.47 20.42
N TYR A 220 -6.10 14.02 20.42
CA TYR A 220 -6.43 12.61 20.20
C TYR A 220 -6.20 12.18 18.75
N TRP A 221 -6.46 13.06 17.77
CA TRP A 221 -6.15 12.71 16.39
C TRP A 221 -4.65 12.86 16.07
N ILE A 222 -3.91 13.72 16.79
CA ILE A 222 -2.43 13.71 16.74
C ILE A 222 -1.92 12.39 17.30
N LEU A 223 -2.45 11.97 18.44
CA LEU A 223 -2.12 10.71 19.07
C LEU A 223 -2.39 9.52 18.13
N PHE A 224 -3.58 9.47 17.53
CA PHE A 224 -3.92 8.47 16.52
C PHE A 224 -2.90 8.44 15.38
N ALA A 225 -2.53 9.61 14.85
CA ALA A 225 -1.55 9.73 13.76
C ALA A 225 -0.18 9.17 14.18
N LEU A 226 0.34 9.59 15.33
CA LEU A 226 1.65 9.16 15.83
C LEU A 226 1.70 7.65 16.05
N VAL A 227 0.69 7.09 16.72
CA VAL A 227 0.61 5.65 17.00
C VAL A 227 0.48 4.85 15.70
N SER A 228 -0.26 5.35 14.71
CA SER A 228 -0.47 4.64 13.44
C SER A 228 0.69 4.78 12.47
N ILE A 229 1.45 5.89 12.49
CA ILE A 229 2.62 6.08 11.63
C ILE A 229 3.82 5.28 12.14
N LEU A 230 3.98 5.21 13.46
CA LEU A 230 5.13 4.57 14.09
C LEU A 230 4.89 3.09 14.41
N SER A 231 3.72 2.54 14.11
CA SER A 231 3.41 1.15 14.42
C SER A 231 4.22 0.17 13.56
N ILE A 232 4.48 -1.02 14.11
CA ILE A 232 5.31 -2.05 13.49
C ILE A 232 4.79 -2.43 12.09
N ASP A 233 3.47 -2.62 11.96
CA ASP A 233 2.81 -2.86 10.67
C ASP A 233 3.00 -1.70 9.69
N ALA A 234 2.86 -0.44 10.13
CA ALA A 234 2.96 0.69 9.21
C ALA A 234 4.36 0.80 8.59
N ILE A 235 5.41 0.60 9.38
CA ILE A 235 6.79 0.53 8.87
C ILE A 235 6.99 -0.71 8.00
N LEU A 236 6.58 -1.90 8.48
CA LEU A 236 6.77 -3.16 7.76
C LEU A 236 6.09 -3.14 6.38
N PHE A 237 4.88 -2.61 6.30
CA PHE A 237 4.09 -2.59 5.07
C PHE A 237 4.29 -1.33 4.22
N ALA A 238 4.94 -0.29 4.73
CA ALA A 238 5.49 0.77 3.86
C ALA A 238 6.61 0.22 2.97
N ASN A 239 7.30 -0.82 3.42
CA ASN A 239 8.37 -1.50 2.68
C ASN A 239 7.88 -2.72 1.91
N LYS A 240 6.57 -2.79 1.60
CA LYS A 240 5.97 -3.84 0.79
C LYS A 240 4.92 -3.26 -0.17
N ILE A 241 4.88 -3.76 -1.40
CA ILE A 241 3.79 -3.45 -2.34
C ILE A 241 2.63 -4.41 -2.07
N ARG A 242 1.55 -3.89 -1.47
CA ARG A 242 0.44 -4.72 -1.00
C ARG A 242 -0.92 -4.09 -1.33
N PRO A 243 -1.81 -4.77 -2.08
CA PRO A 243 -3.11 -4.24 -2.48
C PRO A 243 -3.99 -3.87 -1.26
N GLU A 244 -3.70 -4.44 -0.10
CA GLU A 244 -4.36 -4.12 1.16
C GLU A 244 -4.23 -2.64 1.56
N GLN A 245 -3.19 -1.91 1.16
CA GLN A 245 -3.10 -0.46 1.40
C GLN A 245 -4.21 0.31 0.64
N LEU A 246 -4.58 -0.15 -0.56
CA LEU A 246 -5.69 0.42 -1.31
C LEU A 246 -7.03 0.04 -0.65
N ILE A 247 -7.17 -1.20 -0.17
CA ILE A 247 -8.35 -1.61 0.61
C ILE A 247 -8.50 -0.72 1.85
N LEU A 248 -7.42 -0.41 2.56
CA LEU A 248 -7.41 0.52 3.69
C LEU A 248 -7.87 1.93 3.29
N LEU A 249 -7.37 2.46 2.17
CA LEU A 249 -7.81 3.74 1.61
C LEU A 249 -9.32 3.73 1.37
N PHE A 250 -9.83 2.74 0.65
CA PHE A 250 -11.24 2.66 0.31
C PHE A 250 -12.13 2.34 1.51
N ALA A 251 -11.68 1.53 2.46
CA ALA A 251 -12.37 1.31 3.73
C ALA A 251 -12.53 2.62 4.52
N SER A 252 -11.48 3.46 4.57
CA SER A 252 -11.56 4.77 5.22
C SER A 252 -12.54 5.73 4.52
N LEU A 253 -12.58 5.71 3.18
CA LEU A 253 -13.55 6.48 2.40
C LEU A 253 -14.99 5.99 2.60
N MET A 254 -15.19 4.67 2.69
CA MET A 254 -16.47 4.07 2.98
C MET A 254 -16.98 4.49 4.36
N ILE A 255 -16.13 4.47 5.40
CA ILE A 255 -16.50 4.94 6.75
C ILE A 255 -16.82 6.44 6.74
N LEU A 256 -16.01 7.27 6.09
CA LEU A 256 -16.30 8.71 5.94
C LEU A 256 -17.65 8.94 5.26
N SER A 257 -17.94 8.15 4.22
CA SER A 257 -19.17 8.24 3.45
C SER A 257 -20.38 7.78 4.26
N ALA A 258 -20.24 6.73 5.07
CA ALA A 258 -21.27 6.24 5.98
C ALA A 258 -21.69 7.32 6.98
N ILE A 259 -20.74 8.03 7.57
CA ILE A 259 -20.98 9.10 8.53
C ILE A 259 -21.74 10.28 7.90
N LYS A 260 -21.51 10.52 6.61
CA LYS A 260 -22.12 11.61 5.84
C LYS A 260 -23.23 11.14 4.89
N SER A 261 -23.72 9.91 5.10
CA SER A 261 -24.61 9.22 4.16
C SER A 261 -25.94 9.92 3.96
N ASN A 262 -26.38 10.80 4.88
CA ASN A 262 -27.57 11.65 4.71
C ASN A 262 -27.52 12.50 3.42
N ASP A 263 -26.32 12.89 2.96
CA ASP A 263 -26.15 13.58 1.68
C ASP A 263 -25.91 12.54 0.56
N ARG A 264 -26.77 12.60 -0.47
CA ARG A 264 -26.78 11.70 -1.63
C ARG A 264 -25.39 11.50 -2.25
N LYS A 265 -24.54 12.53 -2.33
CA LYS A 265 -23.22 12.40 -2.95
C LYS A 265 -22.30 11.43 -2.20
N TYR A 266 -22.48 11.26 -0.90
CA TYR A 266 -21.70 10.32 -0.10
C TYR A 266 -22.16 8.88 -0.29
N LEU A 267 -23.40 8.64 -0.70
CA LEU A 267 -23.82 7.29 -1.09
C LEU A 267 -23.14 6.85 -2.39
N TYR A 268 -22.97 7.76 -3.35
CA TYR A 268 -22.14 7.51 -4.56
C TYR A 268 -20.66 7.37 -4.21
N LEU A 269 -20.11 8.20 -3.32
CA LEU A 269 -18.72 8.04 -2.86
C LEU A 269 -18.52 6.70 -2.15
N MET A 270 -19.52 6.22 -1.41
CA MET A 270 -19.49 4.89 -0.80
C MET A 270 -19.47 3.79 -1.87
N ALA A 271 -20.31 3.89 -2.90
CA ALA A 271 -20.28 2.96 -4.03
C ALA A 271 -18.92 2.96 -4.73
N PHE A 272 -18.33 4.13 -4.99
CA PHE A 272 -16.97 4.24 -5.53
C PHE A 272 -15.93 3.58 -4.61
N ALA A 273 -16.07 3.78 -3.30
CA ALA A 273 -15.18 3.18 -2.33
C ALA A 273 -15.29 1.64 -2.33
N VAL A 274 -16.51 1.09 -2.36
CA VAL A 274 -16.72 -0.35 -2.48
C VAL A 274 -16.15 -0.88 -3.79
N SER A 275 -16.42 -0.25 -4.93
CA SER A 275 -15.84 -0.67 -6.21
C SER A 275 -14.31 -0.62 -6.19
N GLY A 276 -13.72 0.44 -5.63
CA GLY A 276 -12.27 0.59 -5.54
C GLY A 276 -11.63 -0.46 -4.65
N ALA A 277 -12.26 -0.81 -3.52
CA ALA A 277 -11.77 -1.86 -2.65
C ALA A 277 -11.76 -3.22 -3.36
N ILE A 278 -12.85 -3.57 -4.05
CA ILE A 278 -12.99 -4.83 -4.81
C ILE A 278 -11.99 -4.86 -5.97
N ALA A 279 -11.85 -3.76 -6.72
CA ALA A 279 -10.91 -3.63 -7.82
C ALA A 279 -9.43 -3.61 -7.37
N SER A 280 -9.17 -3.43 -6.07
CA SER A 280 -7.84 -3.61 -5.47
C SER A 280 -7.61 -5.07 -5.08
N LYS A 281 -8.60 -5.70 -4.45
CA LYS A 281 -8.59 -7.12 -4.11
C LYS A 281 -10.01 -7.62 -3.94
N ILE A 282 -10.33 -8.74 -4.62
CA ILE A 282 -11.68 -9.26 -4.66
C ILE A 282 -12.22 -9.68 -3.28
N THR A 283 -11.33 -9.99 -2.32
CA THR A 283 -11.71 -10.31 -0.94
C THR A 283 -12.43 -9.17 -0.20
N ALA A 284 -12.43 -7.95 -0.76
CA ALA A 284 -13.23 -6.83 -0.27
C ALA A 284 -14.70 -6.85 -0.74
N MET A 285 -15.14 -7.84 -1.53
CA MET A 285 -16.55 -7.99 -1.96
C MET A 285 -17.58 -7.91 -0.83
N PRO A 286 -17.34 -8.43 0.39
CA PRO A 286 -18.27 -8.28 1.50
C PRO A 286 -18.61 -6.82 1.85
N PHE A 287 -17.81 -5.83 1.45
CA PHE A 287 -18.13 -4.41 1.63
C PHE A 287 -19.41 -3.95 0.91
N VAL A 288 -19.89 -4.71 -0.10
CA VAL A 288 -21.21 -4.50 -0.71
C VAL A 288 -22.32 -4.54 0.33
N LEU A 289 -22.18 -5.34 1.39
CA LEU A 289 -23.17 -5.41 2.48
C LEU A 289 -23.28 -4.10 3.26
N VAL A 290 -22.19 -3.35 3.43
CA VAL A 290 -22.22 -2.02 4.06
C VAL A 290 -23.00 -1.05 3.18
N LEU A 291 -22.69 -1.02 1.88
CA LEU A 291 -23.38 -0.16 0.92
C LEU A 291 -24.87 -0.48 0.85
N ALA A 292 -25.23 -1.76 0.73
CA ALA A 292 -26.60 -2.23 0.69
C ALA A 292 -27.34 -1.86 1.99
N GLY A 293 -26.73 -2.11 3.15
CA GLY A 293 -27.31 -1.76 4.45
C GLY A 293 -27.62 -0.26 4.58
N TYR A 294 -26.67 0.61 4.18
CA TYR A 294 -26.90 2.06 4.20
C TYR A 294 -27.92 2.52 3.16
N ALA A 295 -27.92 1.93 1.97
CA ALA A 295 -28.88 2.26 0.91
C ALA A 295 -30.31 1.87 1.34
N LEU A 296 -30.49 0.66 1.88
CA LEU A 296 -31.77 0.18 2.42
C LEU A 296 -32.22 0.98 3.63
N TYR A 297 -31.30 1.33 4.54
CA TYR A 297 -31.62 2.19 5.68
C TYR A 297 -32.17 3.55 5.22
N ARG A 298 -31.55 4.18 4.22
CA ARG A 298 -32.01 5.46 3.68
C ARG A 298 -33.34 5.36 2.93
N LEU A 299 -33.59 4.23 2.27
CA LEU A 299 -34.87 3.95 1.66
C LEU A 299 -35.96 3.81 2.73
N TYR A 300 -35.67 3.08 3.82
CA TYR A 300 -36.56 2.91 4.97
C TYR A 300 -36.89 4.24 5.65
N THR A 301 -35.90 5.11 5.86
CA THR A 301 -36.10 6.46 6.43
C THR A 301 -36.68 7.47 5.43
N LYS A 302 -36.95 7.07 4.18
CA LYS A 302 -37.44 7.92 3.08
C LYS A 302 -36.50 9.07 2.70
N GLU A 303 -35.24 9.00 3.11
CA GLU A 303 -34.18 9.95 2.71
C GLU A 303 -33.63 9.66 1.30
N ALA A 304 -33.88 8.46 0.77
CA ALA A 304 -33.56 8.05 -0.59
C ALA A 304 -34.79 7.43 -1.25
N LYS A 305 -34.87 7.52 -2.58
CA LYS A 305 -35.91 6.86 -3.40
C LYS A 305 -35.32 5.71 -4.21
N TRP A 306 -36.15 4.83 -4.75
CA TRP A 306 -35.69 3.68 -5.54
C TRP A 306 -34.77 4.05 -6.72
N TYR A 307 -34.99 5.18 -7.39
CA TYR A 307 -34.07 5.64 -8.45
C TYR A 307 -32.70 6.05 -7.91
N ASP A 308 -32.58 6.49 -6.66
CA ASP A 308 -31.28 6.75 -6.03
C ASP A 308 -30.53 5.45 -5.82
N ILE A 309 -31.24 4.40 -5.37
CA ILE A 309 -30.69 3.05 -5.20
C ILE A 309 -30.22 2.49 -6.54
N ALA A 310 -31.07 2.58 -7.57
CA ALA A 310 -30.72 2.14 -8.93
C ALA A 310 -29.48 2.90 -9.45
N GLY A 311 -29.41 4.22 -9.23
CA GLY A 311 -28.27 5.04 -9.59
C GLY A 311 -26.98 4.66 -8.85
N VAL A 312 -27.07 4.31 -7.57
CA VAL A 312 -25.93 3.86 -6.76
C VAL A 312 -25.42 2.49 -7.22
N VAL A 313 -26.32 1.56 -7.53
CA VAL A 313 -25.98 0.24 -8.09
C VAL A 313 -25.34 0.39 -9.47
N ALA A 314 -25.96 1.17 -10.37
CA ALA A 314 -25.39 1.45 -11.68
C ALA A 314 -24.00 2.09 -11.57
N PHE A 315 -23.82 3.04 -10.65
CA PHE A 315 -22.53 3.69 -10.43
C PHE A 315 -21.47 2.74 -9.85
N LEU A 316 -21.84 1.84 -8.94
CA LEU A 316 -20.96 0.79 -8.44
C LEU A 316 -20.45 -0.09 -9.59
N VAL A 317 -21.37 -0.56 -10.44
CA VAL A 317 -21.05 -1.42 -11.59
C VAL A 317 -20.16 -0.68 -12.59
N ILE A 318 -20.53 0.53 -12.99
CA ILE A 318 -19.73 1.36 -13.90
C ILE A 318 -18.33 1.61 -13.32
N SER A 319 -18.24 1.93 -12.02
CA SER A 319 -16.94 2.16 -11.37
C SER A 319 -16.09 0.89 -11.34
N LEU A 320 -16.68 -0.29 -11.11
CA LEU A 320 -15.97 -1.57 -11.19
C LEU A 320 -15.42 -1.82 -12.60
N TYR A 321 -16.21 -1.58 -13.65
CA TYR A 321 -15.76 -1.71 -15.03
C TYR A 321 -14.68 -0.67 -15.39
N ILE A 322 -14.77 0.56 -14.90
CA ILE A 322 -13.71 1.57 -15.15
C ILE A 322 -12.40 1.18 -14.45
N LEU A 323 -12.47 0.70 -13.21
CA LEU A 323 -11.30 0.37 -12.40
C LEU A 323 -10.69 -0.99 -12.74
N GLN A 324 -11.44 -1.87 -13.41
CA GLN A 324 -10.99 -3.20 -13.81
C GLN A 324 -11.72 -3.67 -15.09
N PRO A 325 -11.44 -3.05 -16.25
CA PRO A 325 -12.23 -3.19 -17.47
C PRO A 325 -12.26 -4.59 -18.08
N GLN A 326 -11.17 -5.34 -17.96
CA GLN A 326 -11.02 -6.66 -18.58
C GLN A 326 -11.40 -7.82 -17.65
N SER A 327 -11.85 -7.53 -16.43
CA SER A 327 -12.24 -8.58 -15.49
C SER A 327 -13.60 -9.20 -15.85
N ASN A 328 -13.63 -10.53 -16.01
CA ASN A 328 -14.89 -11.28 -16.05
C ASN A 328 -15.53 -11.37 -14.67
N TRP A 329 -16.24 -10.30 -14.28
CA TRP A 329 -16.86 -10.15 -12.97
C TRP A 329 -17.89 -11.25 -12.67
N PHE A 330 -18.61 -11.73 -13.68
CA PHE A 330 -19.62 -12.77 -13.51
C PHE A 330 -18.99 -14.08 -13.02
N VAL A 331 -17.95 -14.56 -13.72
CA VAL A 331 -17.21 -15.78 -13.34
C VAL A 331 -16.61 -15.62 -11.94
N LYS A 332 -16.00 -14.48 -11.64
CA LYS A 332 -15.40 -14.22 -10.32
C LYS A 332 -16.40 -14.23 -9.18
N VAL A 333 -17.59 -13.64 -9.37
CA VAL A 333 -18.66 -13.65 -8.37
C VAL A 333 -19.15 -15.09 -8.15
N ILE A 334 -19.38 -15.84 -9.22
CA ILE A 334 -19.81 -17.25 -9.15
C ILE A 334 -18.76 -18.10 -8.43
N ASN A 335 -17.47 -17.96 -8.78
CA ASN A 335 -16.40 -18.71 -8.15
C ASN A 335 -16.30 -18.38 -6.66
N MET A 336 -16.50 -17.13 -6.26
CA MET A 336 -16.52 -16.76 -4.85
C MET A 336 -17.70 -17.37 -4.09
N ILE A 337 -18.89 -17.39 -4.70
CA ILE A 337 -20.07 -18.06 -4.14
C ILE A 337 -19.81 -19.57 -4.02
N ARG A 338 -19.23 -20.18 -5.06
CA ARG A 338 -18.85 -21.59 -5.07
C ARG A 338 -17.85 -21.92 -3.96
N ILE A 339 -16.81 -21.11 -3.78
CA ILE A 339 -15.84 -21.24 -2.68
C ILE A 339 -16.55 -21.17 -1.33
N GLY A 340 -17.50 -20.25 -1.16
CA GLY A 340 -18.28 -20.10 0.08
C GLY A 340 -19.21 -21.27 0.38
N ILE A 341 -19.83 -21.88 -0.64
CA ILE A 341 -20.78 -23.00 -0.49
C ILE A 341 -20.05 -24.34 -0.40
N GLU A 342 -19.16 -24.60 -1.35
CA GLU A 342 -18.52 -25.91 -1.52
C GLU A 342 -17.26 -26.04 -0.66
N GLY A 343 -16.71 -24.93 -0.17
CA GLY A 343 -15.46 -24.88 0.60
C GLY A 343 -14.25 -25.45 -0.15
N ARG A 344 -14.36 -25.65 -1.47
CA ARG A 344 -13.28 -26.08 -2.36
C ARG A 344 -13.00 -24.92 -3.30
N GLY A 345 -11.77 -24.42 -3.28
CA GLY A 345 -11.22 -23.61 -4.37
C GLY A 345 -11.01 -24.51 -5.58
N GLY A 346 -12.10 -24.97 -6.20
CA GLY A 346 -12.05 -25.85 -7.37
C GLY A 346 -11.87 -25.01 -8.63
N GLY A 347 -10.63 -24.79 -9.02
CA GLY A 347 -10.27 -24.18 -10.29
C GLY A 347 -8.77 -24.36 -10.55
N GLN A 348 -8.39 -24.51 -11.82
CA GLN A 348 -7.01 -24.26 -12.24
C GLN A 348 -6.60 -22.85 -11.80
N ALA A 349 -5.30 -22.54 -11.69
CA ALA A 349 -4.82 -21.25 -11.19
C ALA A 349 -5.46 -20.02 -11.88
N GLU A 350 -5.99 -20.21 -13.09
CA GLU A 350 -6.75 -19.26 -13.92
C GLU A 350 -8.11 -18.83 -13.30
N ASP A 351 -8.73 -19.65 -12.44
CA ASP A 351 -10.11 -19.45 -11.93
C ASP A 351 -10.23 -18.89 -10.51
N GLY A 352 -9.11 -18.75 -9.79
CA GLY A 352 -9.03 -17.99 -8.53
C GLY A 352 -9.22 -18.79 -7.22
N PHE A 353 -8.47 -18.34 -6.21
CA PHE A 353 -8.53 -18.71 -4.78
C PHE A 353 -8.53 -20.22 -4.47
N TYR A 354 -7.33 -20.83 -4.47
CA TYR A 354 -7.12 -22.16 -3.90
C TYR A 354 -6.92 -22.06 -2.38
N TRP A 355 -7.84 -22.66 -1.63
CA TRP A 355 -7.67 -22.90 -0.19
C TRP A 355 -7.31 -24.37 -0.04
N SER A 356 -6.04 -24.70 0.27
CA SER A 356 -5.67 -26.09 0.56
C SER A 356 -6.45 -26.56 1.79
N ARG A 357 -7.12 -27.72 1.70
CA ARG A 357 -7.97 -28.22 2.79
C ARG A 357 -7.19 -28.94 3.88
N ASP A 358 -5.88 -29.07 3.72
CA ASP A 358 -5.09 -30.05 4.48
C ASP A 358 -4.85 -29.62 5.95
N TYR A 359 -5.18 -28.37 6.31
CA TYR A 359 -5.12 -27.88 7.69
C TYR A 359 -6.47 -27.47 8.26
N HIS A 360 -7.03 -28.34 9.11
CA HIS A 360 -8.26 -28.08 9.87
C HIS A 360 -7.96 -27.44 11.23
N TYR A 361 -7.76 -26.12 11.28
CA TYR A 361 -7.78 -25.40 12.56
C TYR A 361 -9.20 -25.35 13.14
N THR A 362 -9.33 -25.62 14.43
CA THR A 362 -10.54 -25.37 15.22
C THR A 362 -10.85 -23.87 15.31
N ILE A 363 -12.12 -23.50 15.60
CA ILE A 363 -12.51 -22.09 15.76
C ILE A 363 -11.67 -21.41 16.85
N THR A 364 -11.35 -22.11 17.94
CA THR A 364 -10.52 -21.60 19.04
C THR A 364 -9.09 -21.33 18.60
N GLU A 365 -8.46 -22.22 17.82
CA GLU A 365 -7.12 -21.99 17.25
C GLU A 365 -7.11 -20.79 16.30
N ARG A 366 -8.14 -20.64 15.47
CA ARG A 366 -8.30 -19.51 14.55
C ARG A 366 -8.43 -18.19 15.31
N LEU A 367 -9.27 -18.16 16.35
CA LEU A 367 -9.40 -16.98 17.22
C LEU A 367 -8.10 -16.67 17.97
N SER A 368 -7.36 -17.70 18.41
CA SER A 368 -6.05 -17.55 19.05
C SER A 368 -5.00 -16.99 18.07
N ALA A 369 -4.98 -17.47 16.83
CA ALA A 369 -4.10 -16.97 15.77
C ALA A 369 -4.41 -15.49 15.45
N LEU A 370 -5.69 -15.15 15.29
CA LEU A 370 -6.12 -13.75 15.11
C LEU A 370 -5.70 -12.89 16.30
N TYR A 371 -5.98 -13.32 17.53
CA TYR A 371 -5.58 -12.59 18.73
C TYR A 371 -4.06 -12.36 18.77
N THR A 372 -3.27 -13.39 18.46
CA THR A 372 -1.80 -13.31 18.39
C THR A 372 -1.34 -12.30 17.35
N ILE A 373 -1.93 -12.31 16.15
CA ILE A 373 -1.64 -11.34 15.09
C ILE A 373 -1.98 -9.92 15.57
N PHE A 374 -3.19 -9.70 16.09
CA PHE A 374 -3.60 -8.37 16.54
C PHE A 374 -2.80 -7.89 17.75
N VAL A 375 -2.41 -8.76 18.68
CA VAL A 375 -1.51 -8.40 19.79
C VAL A 375 -0.15 -7.98 19.26
N LYS A 376 0.41 -8.71 18.29
CA LYS A 376 1.71 -8.41 17.69
C LYS A 376 1.72 -7.05 16.98
N TYR A 377 0.69 -6.74 16.19
CA TYR A 377 0.68 -5.54 15.34
C TYR A 377 -0.02 -4.33 15.99
N CYS A 378 -1.09 -4.52 16.76
CA CYS A 378 -1.80 -3.43 17.44
C CYS A 378 -1.31 -3.18 18.88
N GLY A 379 -0.73 -4.18 19.53
CA GLY A 379 -0.35 -4.15 20.94
C GLY A 379 -1.50 -4.44 21.91
N LYS A 380 -1.21 -5.15 23.01
CA LYS A 380 -2.20 -5.46 24.07
C LYS A 380 -2.95 -4.21 24.59
N PRO A 381 -2.29 -3.06 24.86
CA PRO A 381 -2.99 -1.88 25.35
C PRO A 381 -4.11 -1.41 24.41
N THR A 382 -3.87 -1.43 23.09
CA THR A 382 -4.86 -1.04 22.08
C THR A 382 -6.08 -1.95 22.14
N LEU A 383 -5.89 -3.28 22.22
CA LEU A 383 -7.00 -4.25 22.24
C LEU A 383 -7.82 -4.17 23.52
N ILE A 384 -7.19 -3.99 24.69
CA ILE A 384 -7.86 -3.87 25.99
C ILE A 384 -8.78 -2.64 26.05
N THR A 385 -8.55 -1.62 25.21
CA THR A 385 -9.43 -0.45 25.15
C THR A 385 -10.70 -0.68 24.33
N LEU A 386 -10.78 -1.72 23.49
CA LEU A 386 -11.96 -1.95 22.64
C LEU A 386 -13.27 -2.18 23.42
N PRO A 387 -13.30 -2.94 24.52
CA PRO A 387 -14.49 -3.03 25.38
C PRO A 387 -14.98 -1.66 25.90
N LEU A 388 -14.12 -0.65 26.00
CA LEU A 388 -14.49 0.71 26.43
C LEU A 388 -15.32 1.46 25.39
N LEU A 389 -15.53 0.90 24.18
CA LEU A 389 -16.45 1.44 23.20
C LEU A 389 -17.88 1.60 23.74
N VAL A 390 -18.26 0.88 24.81
CA VAL A 390 -19.54 1.09 25.51
C VAL A 390 -19.73 2.54 26.01
N PHE A 391 -18.64 3.27 26.29
CA PHE A 391 -18.67 4.67 26.71
C PHE A 391 -18.80 5.67 25.55
N THR A 392 -18.88 5.20 24.30
CA THR A 392 -18.82 6.04 23.09
C THR A 392 -20.19 6.35 22.49
N ARG A 393 -21.25 6.40 23.32
CA ARG A 393 -22.64 6.67 22.86
C ARG A 393 -22.75 7.91 21.97
N LYS A 394 -21.98 8.96 22.27
CA LYS A 394 -21.89 10.21 21.47
C LYS A 394 -21.33 9.99 20.06
N TYR A 395 -20.52 8.95 19.86
CA TYR A 395 -19.79 8.64 18.63
C TYR A 395 -20.34 7.44 17.86
N LEU A 396 -21.55 6.94 18.19
CA LEU A 396 -22.14 5.77 17.54
C LEU A 396 -22.21 5.86 16.01
N LYS A 397 -22.44 7.06 15.47
CA LYS A 397 -22.45 7.31 14.00
C LYS A 397 -21.13 6.95 13.31
N ILE A 398 -20.03 6.92 14.04
CA ILE A 398 -18.68 6.62 13.55
C ILE A 398 -18.28 5.21 13.95
N VAL A 399 -18.57 4.84 15.20
CA VAL A 399 -18.22 3.53 15.76
C VAL A 399 -18.94 2.40 15.03
N PHE A 400 -20.24 2.54 14.75
CA PHE A 400 -21.02 1.51 14.08
C PHE A 400 -20.49 1.14 12.68
N PRO A 401 -20.35 2.07 11.72
CA PRO A 401 -19.78 1.72 10.42
C PRO A 401 -18.35 1.20 10.53
N SER A 402 -17.54 1.72 11.46
CA SER A 402 -16.16 1.26 11.64
C SER A 402 -16.09 -0.18 12.14
N ILE A 403 -16.94 -0.58 13.11
CA ILE A 403 -17.05 -1.96 13.58
C ILE A 403 -17.54 -2.87 12.46
N LEU A 404 -18.55 -2.45 11.70
CA LEU A 404 -19.07 -3.25 10.59
C LEU A 404 -17.99 -3.52 9.54
N VAL A 405 -17.23 -2.50 9.15
CA VAL A 405 -16.10 -2.65 8.22
C VAL A 405 -15.01 -3.54 8.81
N LEU A 406 -14.70 -3.41 10.10
CA LEU A 406 -13.73 -4.28 10.78
C LEU A 406 -14.17 -5.75 10.77
N ILE A 407 -15.44 -6.02 11.05
CA ILE A 407 -16.01 -7.37 11.00
C ILE A 407 -15.85 -7.95 9.59
N LEU A 408 -16.20 -7.18 8.56
CA LEU A 408 -16.08 -7.61 7.17
C LEU A 408 -14.62 -7.77 6.69
N LEU A 409 -13.67 -7.12 7.35
CA LEU A 409 -12.23 -7.31 7.10
C LEU A 409 -11.66 -8.54 7.81
N VAL A 410 -12.29 -9.04 8.87
CA VAL A 410 -11.73 -10.10 9.73
C VAL A 410 -12.46 -11.42 9.56
N VAL A 411 -13.79 -11.40 9.62
CA VAL A 411 -14.64 -12.61 9.64
C VAL A 411 -14.49 -13.48 8.39
N PRO A 412 -14.38 -12.95 7.16
CA PRO A 412 -14.20 -13.82 5.99
C PRO A 412 -12.97 -14.74 6.08
N TYR A 413 -11.92 -14.29 6.76
CA TYR A 413 -10.69 -15.07 6.94
C TYR A 413 -10.76 -16.05 8.13
N LEU A 414 -11.83 -16.04 8.92
CA LEU A 414 -12.08 -17.13 9.88
C LEU A 414 -12.41 -18.44 9.17
N GLY A 415 -12.82 -18.41 7.90
CA GLY A 415 -13.09 -19.60 7.10
C GLY A 415 -11.86 -20.18 6.39
N SER A 416 -10.71 -19.48 6.37
CA SER A 416 -9.59 -19.91 5.53
C SER A 416 -8.63 -20.89 6.20
N PRO A 417 -8.07 -21.88 5.47
CA PRO A 417 -7.11 -22.85 6.00
C PRO A 417 -5.87 -22.21 6.62
N GLU A 418 -5.41 -21.09 6.08
CA GLU A 418 -4.33 -20.29 6.66
C GLU A 418 -4.91 -18.96 7.16
N ILE A 419 -4.38 -18.37 8.23
CA ILE A 419 -4.61 -16.93 8.49
C ILE A 419 -3.29 -16.17 8.42
N MET A 420 -3.12 -15.42 7.35
CA MET A 420 -1.92 -14.65 7.10
C MET A 420 -2.08 -13.23 7.65
N TYR A 421 -1.08 -12.78 8.41
CA TYR A 421 -1.12 -11.47 9.07
C TYR A 421 -1.34 -10.30 8.11
N TYR A 422 -0.84 -10.39 6.87
CA TYR A 422 -0.91 -9.29 5.91
C TYR A 422 -2.31 -9.05 5.34
N TRP A 423 -3.22 -10.03 5.40
CA TRP A 423 -4.63 -9.82 4.99
C TRP A 423 -5.36 -8.85 5.92
N PHE A 424 -4.91 -8.74 7.18
CA PHE A 424 -5.50 -7.86 8.19
C PHE A 424 -4.87 -6.46 8.21
N LEU A 425 -4.00 -6.14 7.25
CA LEU A 425 -3.39 -4.81 7.15
C LEU A 425 -4.41 -3.65 7.20
N PRO A 426 -5.59 -3.72 6.54
CA PRO A 426 -6.58 -2.65 6.64
C PRO A 426 -7.24 -2.57 8.03
N ALA A 427 -7.22 -3.67 8.79
CA ALA A 427 -7.85 -3.76 10.10
C ALA A 427 -6.99 -3.11 11.21
N PHE A 428 -5.66 -3.14 11.10
CA PHE A 428 -4.79 -2.61 12.18
C PHE A 428 -4.99 -1.12 12.45
N PRO A 429 -5.00 -0.22 11.45
CA PRO A 429 -5.29 1.20 11.70
C PRO A 429 -6.73 1.43 12.15
N LEU A 430 -7.67 0.61 11.69
CA LEU A 430 -9.08 0.70 12.09
C LEU A 430 -9.29 0.33 13.56
N ILE A 431 -8.57 -0.66 14.06
CA ILE A 431 -8.56 -1.00 15.50
C ILE A 431 -7.99 0.15 16.31
N ARG A 432 -6.84 0.72 15.92
CA ARG A 432 -6.27 1.90 16.60
C ARG A 432 -7.23 3.08 16.59
N PHE A 433 -7.92 3.30 15.49
CA PHE A 433 -8.93 4.34 15.35
C PHE A 433 -10.09 4.12 16.33
N LEU A 434 -10.63 2.91 16.42
CA LEU A 434 -11.66 2.55 17.39
C LEU A 434 -11.18 2.67 18.84
N SER A 435 -9.96 2.22 19.15
CA SER A 435 -9.35 2.36 20.47
C SER A 435 -9.23 3.82 20.91
N ILE A 436 -8.84 4.73 20.02
CA ILE A 436 -8.79 6.16 20.33
C ILE A 436 -10.19 6.71 20.62
N ILE A 437 -11.21 6.32 19.86
CA ILE A 437 -12.60 6.72 20.13
C ILE A 437 -13.06 6.17 21.48
N ALA A 438 -12.70 4.92 21.83
CA ALA A 438 -13.02 4.29 23.10
C ALA A 438 -12.43 5.06 24.29
N ILE A 439 -11.14 5.44 24.21
CA ILE A 439 -10.46 6.26 25.22
C ILE A 439 -11.14 7.64 25.36
N VAL A 440 -11.48 8.29 24.24
CA VAL A 440 -12.17 9.59 24.26
C VAL A 440 -13.53 9.47 24.94
N GLY A 441 -14.32 8.44 24.59
CA GLY A 441 -15.61 8.18 25.21
C GLY A 441 -15.53 7.98 26.72
N LEU A 442 -14.57 7.18 27.18
CA LEU A 442 -14.32 6.97 28.60
C LEU A 442 -13.95 8.29 29.31
N PHE A 443 -13.04 9.08 28.73
CA PHE A 443 -12.58 10.32 29.37
C PHE A 443 -13.69 11.37 29.44
N GLU A 444 -14.51 11.50 28.40
CA GLU A 444 -15.68 12.39 28.43
C GLU A 444 -16.72 11.92 29.45
N TRP A 445 -16.90 10.60 29.61
CA TRP A 445 -17.80 10.05 30.62
C TRP A 445 -17.29 10.35 32.04
N ILE A 446 -16.01 10.12 32.33
CA ILE A 446 -15.39 10.44 33.63
C ILE A 446 -15.49 11.95 33.92
N GLU A 447 -15.16 12.79 32.94
CA GLU A 447 -15.26 14.25 33.07
C GLU A 447 -16.69 14.66 33.43
N LYS A 448 -17.69 14.13 32.73
CA LYS A 448 -19.10 14.40 33.02
C LYS A 448 -19.51 13.94 34.42
N PHE A 449 -19.07 12.76 34.84
CA PHE A 449 -19.37 12.19 36.16
C PHE A 449 -18.75 12.98 37.32
N ILE A 450 -17.55 13.52 37.14
CA ILE A 450 -16.90 14.35 38.16
C ILE A 450 -17.49 15.77 38.14
N SER A 451 -17.71 16.35 36.95
CA SER A 451 -18.32 17.68 36.80
C SER A 451 -19.73 17.76 37.35
N SER A 452 -20.50 16.66 37.36
CA SER A 452 -21.82 16.64 38.01
C SER A 452 -21.76 16.78 39.52
N LYS A 453 -20.60 16.52 40.15
CA LYS A 453 -20.37 16.76 41.57
C LYS A 453 -19.73 18.14 41.82
N ASN A 454 -18.75 18.52 41.01
CA ASN A 454 -18.10 19.83 41.08
C ASN A 454 -17.41 20.16 39.74
N LEU A 455 -17.77 21.29 39.15
CA LEU A 455 -17.27 21.72 37.85
C LEU A 455 -15.74 21.92 37.83
N ALA A 456 -15.16 22.46 38.89
CA ALA A 456 -13.72 22.70 38.99
C ALA A 456 -12.93 21.39 39.03
N TYR A 457 -13.40 20.41 39.81
CA TYR A 457 -12.78 19.09 39.88
C TYR A 457 -12.85 18.33 38.56
N GLY A 458 -13.94 18.49 37.79
CA GLY A 458 -14.03 17.87 36.46
C GLY A 458 -12.95 18.38 35.50
N LYS A 459 -12.68 19.69 35.51
CA LYS A 459 -11.60 20.28 34.69
C LYS A 459 -10.22 19.76 35.11
N ILE A 460 -9.94 19.74 36.40
CA ILE A 460 -8.66 19.24 36.94
C ILE A 460 -8.47 17.76 36.58
N ALA A 461 -9.50 16.94 36.79
CA ALA A 461 -9.48 15.52 36.43
C ALA A 461 -9.24 15.31 34.92
N SER A 462 -9.87 16.12 34.07
CA SER A 462 -9.65 16.09 32.61
C SER A 462 -8.19 16.37 32.24
N TYR A 463 -7.55 17.35 32.88
CA TYR A 463 -6.12 17.62 32.67
C TYR A 463 -5.23 16.47 33.14
N ILE A 464 -5.48 15.94 34.34
CA ILE A 464 -4.72 14.80 34.89
C ILE A 464 -4.83 13.59 33.97
N LEU A 465 -6.05 13.22 33.54
CA LEU A 465 -6.29 12.08 32.65
C LEU A 465 -5.60 12.26 31.29
N LYS A 466 -5.66 13.46 30.70
CA LYS A 466 -4.97 13.76 29.44
C LYS A 466 -3.45 13.66 29.59
N SER A 467 -2.89 14.23 30.66
CA SER A 467 -1.46 14.15 30.96
C SER A 467 -1.00 12.70 31.18
N ALA A 468 -1.76 11.93 31.96
CA ALA A 468 -1.49 10.51 32.18
C ALA A 468 -1.55 9.71 30.87
N LEU A 469 -2.52 10.00 29.99
CA LEU A 469 -2.61 9.38 28.67
C LEU A 469 -1.38 9.70 27.81
N TYR A 470 -0.94 10.95 27.73
CA TYR A 470 0.26 11.28 26.96
C TYR A 470 1.49 10.58 27.51
N LEU A 471 1.66 10.58 28.83
CA LEU A 471 2.78 9.89 29.47
C LEU A 471 2.74 8.39 29.17
N ALA A 472 1.56 7.76 29.29
CA ALA A 472 1.39 6.35 28.97
C ALA A 472 1.68 6.04 27.49
N VAL A 473 1.22 6.88 26.58
CA VAL A 473 1.52 6.74 25.15
C VAL A 473 3.03 6.85 24.90
N ILE A 474 3.67 7.87 25.46
CA ILE A 474 5.11 8.09 25.25
C ILE A 474 5.90 6.89 25.77
N LEU A 475 5.61 6.45 27.01
CA LEU A 475 6.36 5.40 27.68
C LEU A 475 6.08 4.00 27.13
N PHE A 476 4.81 3.67 26.86
CA PHE A 476 4.40 2.30 26.53
C PHE A 476 4.10 2.07 25.05
N VAL A 477 3.95 3.13 24.25
CA VAL A 477 3.67 3.01 22.81
C VAL A 477 4.82 3.56 21.99
N LEU A 478 5.13 4.86 22.10
CA LEU A 478 6.11 5.51 21.23
C LEU A 478 7.53 5.01 21.46
N ARG A 479 7.97 4.91 22.73
CA ARG A 479 9.32 4.43 23.04
C ARG A 479 9.57 3.00 22.53
N PRO A 480 8.74 1.98 22.81
CA PRO A 480 8.96 0.64 22.28
C PRO A 480 8.89 0.58 20.75
N LEU A 481 7.95 1.30 20.13
CA LEU A 481 7.85 1.37 18.67
C LEU A 481 9.11 1.98 18.04
N PHE A 482 9.63 3.05 18.62
CA PHE A 482 10.85 3.69 18.16
C PHE A 482 12.08 2.80 18.32
N MET A 483 12.20 2.08 19.45
CA MET A 483 13.30 1.12 19.65
C MET A 483 13.22 -0.05 18.66
N ASN A 484 12.02 -0.57 18.40
CA ASN A 484 11.80 -1.62 17.40
C ASN A 484 12.15 -1.13 15.99
N TYR A 485 11.77 0.11 15.66
CA TYR A 485 12.13 0.74 14.39
C TYR A 485 13.64 0.82 14.22
N LEU A 486 14.37 1.32 15.23
CA LEU A 486 15.83 1.34 15.20
C LEU A 486 16.45 -0.05 15.03
N GLY A 487 15.86 -1.08 15.66
CA GLY A 487 16.31 -2.46 15.53
C GLY A 487 16.17 -3.06 14.11
N GLN A 488 15.33 -2.49 13.24
CA GLN A 488 15.19 -2.94 11.85
C GLN A 488 16.33 -2.44 10.94
N TYR A 489 17.09 -1.41 11.36
CA TYR A 489 18.20 -0.82 10.59
C TYR A 489 19.53 -1.56 10.74
N GLN A 490 19.51 -2.85 11.04
CA GLN A 490 20.72 -3.65 11.04
C GLN A 490 21.02 -4.11 9.62
N TRP A 491 22.04 -3.52 8.99
CA TRP A 491 22.54 -4.00 7.71
C TRP A 491 22.95 -5.46 7.85
N LYS A 492 22.33 -6.32 7.06
CA LYS A 492 22.70 -7.72 6.89
C LYS A 492 22.97 -7.90 5.41
N ARG A 493 24.06 -8.61 5.08
CA ARG A 493 24.30 -9.07 3.72
C ARG A 493 23.03 -9.72 3.18
N THR A 494 22.54 -9.23 2.05
CA THR A 494 21.31 -9.76 1.46
C THR A 494 21.56 -11.14 0.86
N ASN A 495 20.53 -11.97 0.77
CA ASN A 495 20.65 -13.27 0.07
C ASN A 495 21.11 -13.08 -1.39
N LYS A 496 20.71 -11.97 -2.02
CA LYS A 496 21.15 -11.59 -3.36
C LYS A 496 22.67 -11.36 -3.39
N GLU A 497 23.21 -10.50 -2.51
CA GLU A 497 24.65 -10.21 -2.45
C GLU A 497 25.48 -11.46 -2.14
N MET A 498 25.00 -12.33 -1.25
CA MET A 498 25.67 -13.60 -0.94
C MET A 498 25.66 -14.55 -2.15
N ALA A 499 24.56 -14.60 -2.89
CA ALA A 499 24.43 -15.45 -4.06
C ALA A 499 25.19 -14.90 -5.28
N GLU A 500 25.19 -13.59 -5.50
CA GLU A 500 25.99 -12.93 -6.54
C GLU A 500 27.49 -13.10 -6.29
N GLU A 501 27.95 -12.93 -5.04
CA GLU A 501 29.35 -13.22 -4.70
C GLU A 501 29.69 -14.69 -4.97
N TRP A 502 28.81 -15.61 -4.56
CA TRP A 502 29.01 -17.03 -4.83
C TRP A 502 29.09 -17.32 -6.33
N ILE A 503 28.22 -16.71 -7.14
CA ILE A 503 28.24 -16.88 -8.60
C ILE A 503 29.52 -16.32 -9.20
N MET A 504 29.87 -15.08 -8.91
CA MET A 504 31.09 -14.46 -9.46
C MET A 504 32.34 -15.28 -9.10
N LYS A 505 32.31 -15.95 -7.93
CA LYS A 505 33.39 -16.82 -7.46
C LYS A 505 33.40 -18.22 -8.10
N ASN A 506 32.25 -18.78 -8.46
CA ASN A 506 32.11 -20.21 -8.80
C ASN A 506 31.61 -20.50 -10.23
N LEU A 507 30.93 -19.56 -10.89
CA LEU A 507 30.57 -19.63 -12.30
C LEU A 507 31.76 -19.21 -13.17
N ALA A 508 32.81 -20.04 -13.16
CA ALA A 508 33.72 -20.09 -14.29
C ALA A 508 32.95 -20.62 -15.51
N GLU A 509 33.31 -20.17 -16.71
CA GLU A 509 32.74 -20.45 -18.06
C GLU A 509 32.42 -21.93 -18.39
N LYS A 510 32.69 -22.87 -17.49
CA LYS A 510 32.72 -24.32 -17.70
C LYS A 510 31.56 -25.10 -17.07
N HIS A 511 30.73 -24.50 -16.22
CA HIS A 511 29.71 -25.22 -15.44
C HIS A 511 28.26 -24.94 -15.91
N VAL A 512 27.41 -25.98 -15.89
CA VAL A 512 25.95 -25.87 -16.10
C VAL A 512 25.28 -25.58 -14.76
N VAL A 513 24.38 -24.60 -14.73
CA VAL A 513 23.60 -24.29 -13.52
C VAL A 513 22.33 -25.10 -13.56
N LEU A 514 22.19 -26.00 -12.58
CA LEU A 514 20.95 -26.74 -12.32
C LEU A 514 20.09 -25.93 -11.36
N ILE A 515 18.85 -25.70 -11.76
CA ILE A 515 17.90 -24.90 -10.99
C ILE A 515 16.72 -25.77 -10.57
N ASP A 516 16.44 -25.76 -9.26
CA ASP A 516 15.23 -26.31 -8.66
C ASP A 516 14.02 -25.41 -9.00
N ASP A 517 12.96 -26.00 -9.54
CA ASP A 517 11.74 -25.34 -10.04
C ASP A 517 10.79 -24.86 -8.93
N ASN A 518 11.26 -24.85 -7.67
CA ASN A 518 10.44 -24.39 -6.56
C ASN A 518 10.22 -22.87 -6.62
N TYR A 519 8.94 -22.48 -6.70
CA TYR A 519 8.35 -21.14 -6.84
C TYR A 519 8.88 -20.03 -5.90
N GLN A 520 9.66 -20.39 -4.87
CA GLN A 520 10.05 -19.53 -3.76
C GLN A 520 11.51 -19.09 -3.76
N HIS A 521 12.35 -19.55 -4.69
CA HIS A 521 13.77 -19.22 -4.64
C HIS A 521 14.10 -17.89 -5.34
N MET A 522 14.79 -16.99 -4.63
CA MET A 522 15.53 -15.89 -5.26
C MET A 522 16.81 -16.47 -5.85
N LEU A 523 16.71 -17.05 -7.03
CA LEU A 523 17.91 -17.43 -7.77
C LEU A 523 18.50 -16.19 -8.43
N PRO A 524 19.83 -16.08 -8.47
CA PRO A 524 20.45 -15.02 -9.24
C PRO A 524 20.06 -15.14 -10.72
N LYS A 525 19.99 -13.98 -11.38
CA LYS A 525 19.58 -13.87 -12.77
C LYS A 525 20.67 -14.42 -13.69
N ILE A 526 20.61 -15.72 -13.95
CA ILE A 526 21.45 -16.38 -14.96
C ILE A 526 20.60 -16.59 -16.19
N TYR A 527 21.04 -16.07 -17.33
CA TYR A 527 20.34 -16.20 -18.61
C TYR A 527 21.27 -16.71 -19.70
N ASP A 528 20.72 -17.56 -20.56
CA ASP A 528 21.36 -18.10 -21.75
C ASP A 528 20.68 -17.52 -23.00
N LYS A 529 21.40 -16.69 -23.77
CA LYS A 529 20.92 -16.09 -25.02
C LYS A 529 20.58 -17.11 -26.10
N SER A 530 21.22 -18.29 -26.08
CA SER A 530 20.95 -19.37 -27.03
C SER A 530 19.68 -20.14 -26.67
N LYS A 531 19.26 -20.10 -25.40
CA LYS A 531 18.07 -20.77 -24.86
C LYS A 531 17.07 -19.76 -24.28
N MET A 532 16.65 -18.78 -25.09
CA MET A 532 15.76 -17.69 -24.66
C MET A 532 14.47 -18.18 -23.98
N VAL A 533 13.85 -19.25 -24.49
CA VAL A 533 12.63 -19.84 -23.92
C VAL A 533 12.87 -20.31 -22.48
N ASN A 534 13.95 -21.04 -22.22
CA ASN A 534 14.31 -21.49 -20.87
C ASN A 534 14.61 -20.28 -19.97
N SER A 535 15.37 -19.31 -20.47
CA SER A 535 15.69 -18.07 -19.73
C SER A 535 14.42 -17.32 -19.31
N LYS A 536 13.38 -17.29 -20.15
CA LYS A 536 12.08 -16.71 -19.82
C LYS A 536 11.36 -17.51 -18.73
N GLN A 537 11.26 -18.83 -18.89
CA GLN A 537 10.60 -19.72 -17.91
C GLN A 537 11.20 -19.59 -16.50
N MET A 538 12.50 -19.35 -16.42
CA MET A 538 13.23 -19.22 -15.16
C MET A 538 13.17 -17.81 -14.56
N SER A 539 12.80 -16.81 -15.37
CA SER A 539 12.70 -15.44 -14.92
C SER A 539 11.38 -15.22 -14.17
N ARG A 540 11.46 -14.68 -12.96
CA ARG A 540 10.27 -14.26 -12.19
C ARG A 540 9.41 -13.22 -12.94
N VAL A 541 9.99 -12.58 -13.96
CA VAL A 541 9.28 -11.65 -14.84
C VAL A 541 8.17 -12.34 -15.62
N PHE A 542 8.29 -13.62 -15.93
CA PHE A 542 7.28 -14.34 -16.72
C PHE A 542 6.41 -15.28 -15.87
N LEU A 543 6.43 -15.17 -14.53
CA LEU A 543 5.43 -15.85 -13.68
C LEU A 543 4.04 -15.23 -13.86
N TYR A 544 3.00 -15.97 -13.48
CA TYR A 544 1.60 -15.53 -13.53
C TYR A 544 1.16 -15.15 -14.95
N GLU A 545 1.40 -15.99 -15.95
CA GLU A 545 0.96 -15.78 -17.35
C GLU A 545 1.56 -14.53 -18.02
N ARG A 546 2.63 -13.95 -17.46
CA ARG A 546 3.30 -12.77 -18.03
C ARG A 546 4.02 -13.06 -19.34
N GLU A 547 4.27 -14.33 -19.66
CA GLU A 547 4.73 -14.77 -20.97
C GLU A 547 3.78 -14.36 -22.10
N ASN A 548 2.51 -14.08 -21.81
CA ASN A 548 1.55 -13.58 -22.79
C ASN A 548 1.74 -12.08 -23.10
N ASN A 549 2.45 -11.33 -22.25
CA ASN A 549 2.73 -9.91 -22.48
C ASN A 549 3.88 -9.74 -23.48
N GLN A 550 3.54 -9.38 -24.73
CA GLN A 550 4.51 -9.28 -25.83
C GLN A 550 5.60 -8.22 -25.57
N TYR A 551 5.27 -7.13 -24.87
CA TYR A 551 6.23 -6.07 -24.60
C TYR A 551 7.28 -6.48 -23.57
N LEU A 552 6.89 -7.19 -22.49
CA LEU A 552 7.84 -7.77 -21.55
C LEU A 552 8.77 -8.78 -22.21
N ASN A 553 8.23 -9.59 -23.14
CA ASN A 553 9.03 -10.52 -23.94
C ASN A 553 10.10 -9.79 -24.77
N TYR A 554 9.68 -8.77 -25.51
CA TYR A 554 10.58 -7.93 -26.31
C TYR A 554 11.66 -7.25 -25.45
N LEU A 555 11.29 -6.63 -24.33
CA LEU A 555 12.25 -5.98 -23.44
C LEU A 555 13.25 -6.96 -22.84
N PHE A 556 12.82 -8.18 -22.50
CA PHE A 556 13.71 -9.19 -21.95
C PHE A 556 14.71 -9.71 -22.97
N GLU A 557 14.25 -9.99 -24.19
CA GLU A 557 15.13 -10.40 -25.30
C GLU A 557 16.18 -9.33 -25.57
N ARG A 558 15.73 -8.08 -25.67
CA ARG A 558 16.62 -6.93 -25.85
C ARG A 558 17.59 -6.76 -24.69
N TYR A 559 17.13 -6.88 -23.44
CA TYR A 559 17.99 -6.82 -22.26
C TYR A 559 19.10 -7.88 -22.30
N ILE A 560 18.76 -9.11 -22.66
CA ILE A 560 19.74 -10.20 -22.75
C ILE A 560 20.74 -9.95 -23.87
N GLN A 561 20.26 -9.53 -25.05
CA GLN A 561 21.11 -9.33 -26.24
C GLN A 561 22.03 -8.13 -26.10
N ASP A 562 21.49 -7.00 -25.64
CA ASP A 562 22.15 -5.71 -25.71
C ASP A 562 22.94 -5.37 -24.43
N TYR A 563 22.60 -5.95 -23.26
CA TYR A 563 23.13 -5.46 -21.98
C TYR A 563 23.61 -6.53 -21.00
N TYR A 564 22.91 -7.65 -20.86
CA TYR A 564 23.18 -8.63 -19.81
C TYR A 564 24.63 -9.15 -19.84
N TYR A 565 25.10 -9.58 -21.02
CA TYR A 565 26.45 -10.12 -21.19
C TYR A 565 27.54 -9.05 -21.04
N GLU A 566 27.29 -7.84 -21.58
CA GLU A 566 28.23 -6.72 -21.48
C GLU A 566 28.45 -6.33 -20.02
N MET A 567 27.38 -6.17 -19.24
CA MET A 567 27.47 -5.76 -17.83
C MET A 567 28.16 -6.77 -16.93
N HIS A 568 27.93 -8.07 -17.16
CA HIS A 568 28.49 -9.11 -16.31
C HIS A 568 29.89 -9.55 -16.77
N GLY A 569 30.40 -9.01 -17.89
CA GLY A 569 31.67 -9.43 -18.47
C GLY A 569 31.69 -10.91 -18.88
N ILE A 570 30.51 -11.50 -19.09
CA ILE A 570 30.36 -12.90 -19.48
C ILE A 570 30.33 -12.93 -21.01
N GLY A 571 31.20 -13.71 -21.65
CA GLY A 571 31.17 -13.89 -23.11
C GLY A 571 30.06 -14.86 -23.55
N ASP A 572 29.88 -15.94 -22.78
CA ASP A 572 28.86 -16.96 -23.02
C ASP A 572 28.53 -17.76 -21.74
N VAL A 573 27.34 -18.35 -21.69
CA VAL A 573 26.92 -19.32 -20.64
C VAL A 573 26.67 -20.65 -21.32
N ARG A 574 27.44 -21.69 -20.97
CA ARG A 574 27.39 -23.01 -21.65
C ARG A 574 26.00 -23.67 -21.65
N GLY A 575 25.17 -23.32 -20.65
CA GLY A 575 23.76 -23.66 -20.65
C GLY A 575 23.14 -23.57 -19.26
N ILE A 576 21.83 -23.30 -19.22
CA ILE A 576 21.00 -23.47 -18.03
C ILE A 576 20.10 -24.68 -18.24
N GLU A 577 20.08 -25.57 -17.25
CA GLU A 577 19.20 -26.71 -17.23
C GLU A 577 18.27 -26.59 -16.03
N ILE A 578 16.96 -26.55 -16.29
CA ILE A 578 15.99 -26.73 -15.23
C ILE A 578 16.12 -28.18 -14.80
N ALA A 579 16.59 -28.38 -13.57
CA ALA A 579 16.48 -29.68 -12.94
C ALA A 579 14.99 -29.86 -12.68
N TRP A 580 14.28 -30.38 -13.68
CA TRP A 580 13.05 -31.07 -13.40
C TRP A 580 13.50 -32.16 -12.43
N MET A 581 13.24 -31.98 -11.14
CA MET A 581 12.80 -33.10 -10.33
C MET A 581 11.54 -33.57 -11.04
N ARG A 582 11.77 -34.35 -12.10
CA ARG A 582 10.84 -35.29 -12.66
C ARG A 582 10.26 -35.87 -11.39
N SER A 583 8.98 -35.66 -11.15
CA SER A 583 8.21 -36.45 -10.21
C SER A 583 8.19 -37.87 -10.77
N ILE A 584 9.37 -38.46 -10.87
CA ILE A 584 9.69 -39.82 -11.13
C ILE A 584 9.16 -40.50 -9.88
N ILE A 585 8.13 -41.30 -10.12
CA ILE A 585 7.86 -42.51 -9.35
C ILE A 585 7.26 -42.21 -7.97
N ASN A 586 5.94 -42.04 -7.94
CA ASN A 586 5.10 -42.71 -6.94
C ASN A 586 3.63 -42.90 -7.34
N ASN A 587 3.22 -42.55 -8.58
CA ASN A 587 1.96 -43.07 -9.13
C ASN A 587 2.02 -44.54 -9.56
N GLU A 588 3.21 -45.16 -9.64
CA GLU A 588 3.33 -46.62 -9.76
C GLU A 588 3.36 -47.34 -8.40
N TYR A 589 3.78 -46.70 -7.31
CA TYR A 589 3.78 -47.30 -5.96
C TYR A 589 2.46 -47.12 -5.18
N MET A 590 1.59 -46.21 -5.60
CA MET A 590 0.24 -46.05 -5.03
C MET A 590 -0.81 -46.95 -5.69
N ASN A 591 -0.47 -47.67 -6.76
CA ASN A 591 -1.32 -48.70 -7.38
C ASN A 591 -0.93 -50.14 -6.95
N SER A 592 -0.04 -50.28 -5.96
CA SER A 592 0.34 -51.58 -5.37
C SER A 592 0.09 -51.65 -3.86
N PHE A 593 -0.85 -50.86 -3.32
CA PHE A 593 -1.39 -51.03 -1.97
C PHE A 593 -2.91 -51.04 -1.95
#